data_AF-A0A915BK68-F1
#
_entry.id   AF-A0A915BK68-F1
#
_cell.length_a   1.000
_cell.length_b   1.000
_cell.length_c   1.000
_cell.angle_alpha   90.00
_cell.angle_beta   90.00
_cell.angle_gamma   90.00
#
_symmetry.space_group_name_H-M   'P 1'
#
loop_
_entity.id
_entity.type
_entity.pdbx_description
1 polymer ?
#
loop_
_entity_poly.entity_id
_entity_poly.type
_entity_poly.pdbx_seq_one_letter_code
_entity_poly.pdbx_strand_id
1 'polypeptide(L)'
;MILKIWGFMDVIPREFRAVSRLWKLCWESIHSKRKTLMRLRITATNGKYKLEGWSSVSCKCLEVDQRNVAHLLQALSLVELTDIEWRGWSCYSSLWLGGEAVTRELLVAVAVQEWPITSVKLFGNLQNVTADSLCEFFERIHGVDGGAEVRNISILDFELPDGVICDRLINAMHSRLSQFYVLPSLLSVSEISITEQSLHRLFVPNMDVFLPRCSHLSCQHLESSIKV
;
A
#
# COMPACT_ATOMS: atom_id res chain seq x y z
N MET A 1 15.99 -28.26 18.96
CA MET A 1 15.88 -28.72 20.36
C MET A 1 14.68 -29.65 20.55
N ILE A 2 13.46 -29.29 20.17
CA ILE A 2 12.26 -30.12 20.39
C ILE A 2 12.27 -31.46 19.64
N LEU A 3 12.81 -31.50 18.40
CA LEU A 3 13.01 -32.75 17.64
C LEU A 3 14.00 -33.70 18.33
N LYS A 4 15.00 -33.17 19.06
CA LYS A 4 15.91 -34.00 19.87
C LYS A 4 15.19 -34.59 21.09
N ILE A 5 14.28 -33.83 21.71
CA ILE A 5 13.46 -34.30 22.84
C ILE A 5 12.49 -35.39 22.40
N TRP A 6 11.86 -35.24 21.23
CA TRP A 6 10.94 -36.26 20.69
C TRP A 6 11.64 -37.52 20.20
N GLY A 7 12.93 -37.45 19.88
CA GLY A 7 13.75 -38.62 19.56
C GLY A 7 13.97 -39.58 20.72
N PHE A 8 13.61 -39.19 21.95
CA PHE A 8 13.64 -40.05 23.15
C PHE A 8 12.28 -40.69 23.47
N MET A 9 11.27 -40.53 22.61
CA MET A 9 9.94 -41.11 22.81
C MET A 9 9.66 -42.20 21.79
N ASP A 10 9.22 -43.39 22.26
CA ASP A 10 8.91 -44.53 21.38
C ASP A 10 7.65 -44.31 20.53
N VAL A 11 6.70 -43.50 21.02
CA VAL A 11 5.47 -43.12 20.29
C VAL A 11 5.19 -41.64 20.55
N ILE A 12 5.07 -40.86 19.47
CA ILE A 12 4.70 -39.44 19.55
C ILE A 12 3.16 -39.30 19.58
N PRO A 13 2.57 -38.83 20.69
CA PRO A 13 1.12 -38.66 20.78
C PRO A 13 0.59 -37.65 19.74
N ARG A 14 -0.67 -37.79 19.31
CA ARG A 14 -1.26 -36.93 18.27
C ARG A 14 -1.30 -35.46 18.67
N GLU A 15 -1.46 -35.20 19.96
CA GLU A 15 -1.50 -33.89 20.61
C GLU A 15 -0.16 -33.14 20.40
N PHE A 16 0.96 -33.87 20.42
CA PHE A 16 2.29 -33.30 20.14
C PHE A 16 2.46 -32.85 18.69
N ARG A 17 1.70 -33.40 17.73
CA ARG A 17 1.71 -32.90 16.34
C ARG A 17 1.03 -31.53 16.23
N ALA A 18 -0.01 -31.28 17.02
CA ALA A 18 -0.63 -29.96 17.10
C ALA A 18 0.33 -28.95 17.74
N VAL A 19 1.02 -29.34 18.81
CA VAL A 19 2.10 -28.56 19.42
C VAL A 19 3.24 -28.32 18.42
N SER A 20 3.63 -29.32 17.62
CA SER A 20 4.65 -29.18 16.57
C SER A 20 4.28 -28.17 15.50
N ARG A 21 2.99 -28.09 15.11
CA ARG A 21 2.52 -27.10 14.13
C ARG A 21 2.57 -25.71 14.73
N LEU A 22 2.10 -25.54 15.97
CA LEU A 22 2.15 -24.25 16.68
C LEU A 22 3.60 -23.80 16.92
N TRP A 23 4.48 -24.72 17.31
CA TRP A 23 5.90 -24.43 17.49
C TRP A 23 6.62 -24.16 16.18
N LYS A 24 6.24 -24.84 15.08
CA LYS A 24 6.78 -24.53 13.75
C LYS A 24 6.32 -23.14 13.31
N LEU A 25 5.05 -22.79 13.48
CA LEU A 25 4.53 -21.46 13.18
C LEU A 25 5.20 -20.38 14.04
N CYS A 26 5.40 -20.65 15.33
CA CYS A 26 6.10 -19.75 16.25
C CYS A 26 7.59 -19.63 15.92
N TRP A 27 8.23 -20.74 15.54
CA TRP A 27 9.61 -20.75 15.08
C TRP A 27 9.75 -19.99 13.77
N GLU A 28 8.88 -20.21 12.79
CA GLU A 28 8.83 -19.48 11.52
C GLU A 28 8.50 -18.00 11.74
N SER A 29 7.60 -17.65 12.65
CA SER A 29 7.32 -16.24 12.96
C SER A 29 8.51 -15.52 13.61
N ILE A 30 9.39 -16.25 14.31
CA ILE A 30 10.58 -15.69 14.98
C ILE A 30 11.83 -15.77 14.07
N HIS A 31 11.94 -16.79 13.21
CA HIS A 31 13.18 -17.12 12.49
C HIS A 31 13.04 -17.15 10.97
N SER A 32 11.83 -17.12 10.40
CA SER A 32 11.71 -16.89 8.95
C SER A 32 12.06 -15.43 8.69
N LYS A 33 13.18 -15.21 8.01
CA LYS A 33 13.49 -13.88 7.46
C LYS A 33 12.33 -13.53 6.53
N ARG A 34 11.63 -12.42 6.83
CA ARG A 34 10.61 -11.86 5.94
C ARG A 34 11.18 -11.79 4.53
N LYS A 35 10.38 -12.16 3.54
CA LYS A 35 10.83 -12.04 2.16
C LYS A 35 10.86 -10.55 1.80
N THR A 36 12.06 -10.03 1.59
CA THR A 36 12.26 -8.65 1.15
C THR A 36 11.77 -8.46 -0.29
N LEU A 37 10.92 -7.46 -0.49
CA LEU A 37 10.34 -7.07 -1.77
C LEU A 37 10.65 -5.59 -2.04
N MET A 38 10.90 -5.27 -3.32
CA MET A 38 10.96 -3.88 -3.80
C MET A 38 9.57 -3.38 -4.16
N ARG A 39 8.70 -4.28 -4.62
CA ARG A 39 7.35 -3.94 -5.06
C ARG A 39 6.36 -5.02 -4.65
N LEU A 40 5.19 -4.60 -4.21
CA LEU A 40 4.04 -5.47 -3.99
C LEU A 40 2.84 -4.89 -4.72
N ARG A 41 2.22 -5.71 -5.56
CA ARG A 41 0.94 -5.40 -6.20
C ARG A 41 -0.14 -6.27 -5.62
N ILE A 42 -1.25 -5.65 -5.24
CA ILE A 42 -2.43 -6.34 -4.72
C ILE A 42 -3.62 -5.97 -5.59
N THR A 43 -4.22 -6.99 -6.20
CA THR A 43 -5.46 -6.88 -6.97
C THR A 43 -6.46 -7.92 -6.48
N ALA A 44 -7.69 -7.86 -6.97
CA ALA A 44 -8.73 -8.81 -6.62
C ALA A 44 -9.42 -9.31 -7.89
N THR A 45 -9.70 -10.60 -7.92
CA THR A 45 -10.45 -11.23 -8.99
C THR A 45 -11.16 -12.45 -8.44
N ASN A 46 -12.45 -12.63 -8.77
CA ASN A 46 -13.24 -13.80 -8.38
C ASN A 46 -13.21 -14.09 -6.85
N GLY A 47 -13.34 -13.06 -6.02
CA GLY A 47 -13.38 -13.20 -4.56
C GLY A 47 -12.03 -13.52 -3.90
N LYS A 48 -10.92 -13.42 -4.64
CA LYS A 48 -9.56 -13.65 -4.12
C LYS A 48 -8.68 -12.43 -4.31
N TYR A 49 -7.90 -12.10 -3.29
CA TYR A 49 -6.74 -11.22 -3.42
C TYR A 49 -5.63 -11.96 -4.14
N LYS A 50 -5.03 -11.29 -5.13
CA LYS A 50 -3.82 -11.71 -5.82
C LYS A 50 -2.68 -10.78 -5.41
N LEU A 51 -1.68 -11.33 -4.73
CA LEU A 51 -0.51 -10.64 -4.21
C LEU A 51 0.69 -10.98 -5.09
N GLU A 52 1.16 -10.04 -5.88
CA GLU A 52 2.33 -10.17 -6.75
C GLU A 52 3.49 -9.39 -6.15
N GLY A 53 4.55 -10.09 -5.72
CA GLY A 53 5.72 -9.49 -5.08
C GLY A 53 6.97 -9.62 -5.94
N TRP A 54 7.66 -8.50 -6.17
CA TRP A 54 8.93 -8.44 -6.88
C TRP A 54 10.08 -8.15 -5.93
N SER A 55 11.14 -8.93 -6.09
CA SER A 55 12.46 -8.75 -5.49
C SER A 55 13.47 -8.48 -6.60
N SER A 56 14.72 -8.17 -6.24
CA SER A 56 15.81 -7.95 -7.22
C SER A 56 16.09 -9.15 -8.15
N VAL A 57 15.65 -10.35 -7.78
CA VAL A 57 15.96 -11.61 -8.49
C VAL A 57 14.74 -12.46 -8.85
N SER A 58 13.55 -12.14 -8.33
CA SER A 58 12.36 -12.98 -8.53
C SER A 58 11.05 -12.21 -8.43
N CYS A 59 10.05 -12.69 -9.16
CA CYS A 59 8.64 -12.38 -8.95
C CYS A 59 7.94 -13.60 -8.33
N LYS A 60 7.06 -13.41 -7.35
CA LYS A 60 6.18 -14.45 -6.82
C LYS A 60 4.74 -13.94 -6.79
N CYS A 61 3.80 -14.85 -7.01
CA CYS A 61 2.37 -14.59 -6.93
C CYS A 61 1.76 -15.50 -5.86
N LEU A 62 0.89 -14.95 -5.03
CA LEU A 62 0.11 -15.67 -4.03
C LEU A 62 -1.35 -15.25 -4.15
N GLU A 63 -2.27 -16.22 -4.04
CA GLU A 63 -3.70 -15.94 -3.96
C GLU A 63 -4.22 -16.23 -2.56
N VAL A 64 -5.06 -15.34 -2.05
CA VAL A 64 -5.70 -15.44 -0.74
C VAL A 64 -7.18 -15.14 -0.89
N ASP A 65 -8.05 -15.92 -0.25
CA ASP A 65 -9.49 -15.65 -0.24
C ASP A 65 -9.79 -14.32 0.47
N GLN A 66 -10.57 -13.43 -0.16
CA GLN A 66 -10.90 -12.11 0.39
C GLN A 66 -11.68 -12.19 1.70
N ARG A 67 -12.45 -13.27 1.90
CA ARG A 67 -13.25 -13.47 3.12
C ARG A 67 -12.39 -13.86 4.32
N ASN A 68 -11.14 -14.28 4.09
CA ASN A 68 -10.24 -14.73 5.12
C ASN A 68 -9.15 -13.67 5.42
N VAL A 69 -9.56 -12.63 6.15
CA VAL A 69 -8.67 -11.53 6.57
C VAL A 69 -7.46 -12.02 7.36
N ALA A 70 -7.61 -13.08 8.17
CA ALA A 70 -6.51 -13.66 8.93
C ALA A 70 -5.41 -14.23 8.00
N HIS A 71 -5.81 -14.90 6.91
CA HIS A 71 -4.86 -15.39 5.91
C HIS A 71 -4.20 -14.24 5.14
N LEU A 72 -4.93 -13.15 4.86
CA LEU A 72 -4.35 -11.96 4.25
C LEU A 72 -3.28 -11.35 5.15
N LEU A 73 -3.59 -11.11 6.42
CA LEU A 73 -2.63 -10.60 7.41
C LEU A 73 -1.42 -11.52 7.54
N GLN A 74 -1.63 -12.83 7.59
CA GLN A 74 -0.54 -13.80 7.61
C GLN A 74 0.31 -13.70 6.36
N ALA A 75 -0.29 -13.66 5.17
CA ALA A 75 0.43 -13.53 3.91
C ALA A 75 1.27 -12.25 3.84
N LEU A 76 0.72 -11.12 4.27
CA LEU A 76 1.43 -9.83 4.33
C LEU A 76 2.57 -9.87 5.37
N SER A 77 2.37 -10.53 6.52
CA SER A 77 3.41 -10.63 7.57
C SER A 77 4.67 -11.39 7.16
N LEU A 78 4.59 -12.21 6.10
CA LEU A 78 5.69 -12.98 5.55
C LEU A 78 6.59 -12.17 4.61
N VAL A 79 6.19 -10.94 4.25
CA VAL A 79 6.93 -10.07 3.35
C VAL A 79 7.28 -8.74 4.00
N GLU A 80 8.28 -8.09 3.47
CA GLU A 80 8.71 -6.77 3.89
C GLU A 80 9.03 -5.94 2.65
N LEU A 81 8.35 -4.81 2.50
CA LEU A 81 8.71 -3.84 1.47
C LEU A 81 9.85 -2.97 1.99
N THR A 82 10.93 -2.86 1.22
CA THR A 82 12.05 -2.00 1.57
C THR A 82 12.73 -1.47 0.31
N ASP A 83 13.48 -0.39 0.48
CA ASP A 83 14.32 0.15 -0.57
C ASP A 83 15.49 -0.80 -0.82
N ILE A 84 15.73 -1.13 -2.09
CA ILE A 84 16.82 -2.05 -2.45
C ILE A 84 17.73 -1.36 -3.46
N GLU A 85 19.04 -1.41 -3.23
CA GLU A 85 20.02 -1.08 -4.24
C GLU A 85 20.15 -2.24 -5.23
N TRP A 86 19.85 -1.97 -6.49
CA TRP A 86 19.99 -2.95 -7.56
C TRP A 86 20.82 -2.38 -8.70
N ARG A 87 21.99 -2.99 -8.94
CA ARG A 87 22.93 -2.59 -10.02
C ARG A 87 23.32 -1.10 -9.96
N GLY A 88 23.50 -0.57 -8.75
CA GLY A 88 23.85 0.84 -8.52
C GLY A 88 22.66 1.80 -8.62
N TRP A 89 21.43 1.30 -8.76
CA TRP A 89 20.21 2.10 -8.81
C TRP A 89 19.39 1.84 -7.55
N SER A 90 18.98 2.88 -6.84
CA SER A 90 18.07 2.77 -5.70
C SER A 90 16.66 2.49 -6.21
N CYS A 91 16.16 1.28 -5.95
CA CYS A 91 14.79 0.88 -6.22
C CYS A 91 13.95 1.12 -4.97
N TYR A 92 13.14 2.18 -5.03
CA TYR A 92 12.23 2.59 -3.98
C TYR A 92 11.09 1.58 -3.76
N SER A 93 10.78 1.32 -2.49
CA SER A 93 9.69 0.47 -2.04
C SER A 93 8.33 0.96 -2.58
N SER A 94 7.65 0.10 -3.35
CA SER A 94 6.45 0.51 -4.08
C SER A 94 5.27 -0.41 -3.83
N LEU A 95 4.17 0.16 -3.38
CA LEU A 95 2.91 -0.53 -3.14
C LEU A 95 1.89 -0.17 -4.22
N TRP A 96 1.40 -1.17 -4.95
CA TRP A 96 0.45 -1.00 -6.05
C TRP A 96 -0.87 -1.67 -5.68
N LEU A 97 -1.90 -0.90 -5.41
CA LEU A 97 -3.24 -1.40 -5.06
C LEU A 97 -4.18 -1.13 -6.22
N GLY A 98 -4.98 -2.11 -6.64
CA GLY A 98 -5.92 -1.81 -7.71
C GLY A 98 -7.10 -2.74 -7.87
N GLY A 99 -8.09 -2.21 -8.59
CA GLY A 99 -9.40 -2.80 -8.77
C GLY A 99 -10.16 -2.92 -7.45
N GLU A 100 -11.15 -3.81 -7.44
CA GLU A 100 -12.05 -4.05 -6.31
C GLU A 100 -11.34 -4.51 -5.03
N ALA A 101 -10.04 -4.79 -5.10
CA ALA A 101 -9.21 -5.15 -3.96
C ALA A 101 -9.07 -4.02 -2.95
N VAL A 102 -9.12 -2.77 -3.42
CA VAL A 102 -8.86 -1.62 -2.57
C VAL A 102 -10.09 -1.36 -1.71
N THR A 103 -10.14 -2.04 -0.57
CA THR A 103 -11.15 -1.86 0.46
C THR A 103 -10.50 -1.35 1.74
N ARG A 104 -11.31 -0.85 2.68
CA ARG A 104 -10.83 -0.42 3.99
C ARG A 104 -10.07 -1.54 4.72
N GLU A 105 -10.56 -2.78 4.65
CA GLU A 105 -9.95 -3.93 5.30
C GLU A 105 -8.54 -4.21 4.75
N LEU A 106 -8.36 -4.14 3.42
CA LEU A 106 -7.04 -4.29 2.82
C LEU A 106 -6.10 -3.15 3.24
N LEU A 107 -6.58 -1.90 3.20
CA LEU A 107 -5.78 -0.73 3.58
C LEU A 107 -5.32 -0.83 5.03
N VAL A 108 -6.20 -1.22 5.95
CA VAL A 108 -5.84 -1.47 7.36
C VAL A 108 -4.84 -2.62 7.48
N ALA A 109 -5.06 -3.73 6.78
CA ALA A 109 -4.18 -4.89 6.83
C ALA A 109 -2.76 -4.57 6.36
N VAL A 110 -2.62 -3.71 5.34
CA VAL A 110 -1.33 -3.20 4.87
C VAL A 110 -0.73 -2.22 5.88
N ALA A 111 -1.51 -1.27 6.41
CA ALA A 111 -1.00 -0.26 7.32
C ALA A 111 -0.42 -0.85 8.62
N VAL A 112 -1.00 -1.96 9.11
CA VAL A 112 -0.50 -2.71 10.28
C VAL A 112 0.89 -3.31 10.05
N GLN A 113 1.35 -3.45 8.81
CA GLN A 113 2.68 -4.03 8.54
C GLN A 113 3.83 -3.05 8.76
N GLU A 114 3.54 -1.74 8.87
CA GLU A 114 4.53 -0.69 9.15
C GLU A 114 5.72 -0.70 8.17
N TRP A 115 5.45 -1.04 6.91
CA TRP A 115 6.49 -1.06 5.89
C TRP A 115 6.98 0.36 5.56
N PRO A 116 8.30 0.56 5.34
CA PRO A 116 8.86 1.84 4.89
C PRO A 116 8.53 2.09 3.41
N ILE A 117 7.26 2.35 3.08
CA ILE A 117 6.78 2.58 1.71
C ILE A 117 7.17 3.98 1.26
N THR A 118 7.75 4.10 0.07
CA THR A 118 8.15 5.38 -0.53
C THR A 118 7.26 5.77 -1.71
N SER A 119 6.62 4.78 -2.34
CA SER A 119 5.69 5.01 -3.46
C SER A 119 4.39 4.22 -3.33
N VAL A 120 3.26 4.90 -3.50
CA VAL A 120 1.93 4.28 -3.56
C VAL A 120 1.30 4.53 -4.94
N LYS A 121 0.77 3.47 -5.54
CA LYS A 121 0.03 3.53 -6.80
C LYS A 121 -1.34 2.90 -6.62
N LEU A 122 -2.38 3.66 -6.96
CA LEU A 122 -3.78 3.23 -7.03
C LEU A 122 -4.22 3.14 -8.49
N PHE A 123 -4.95 2.09 -8.89
CA PHE A 123 -5.40 1.93 -10.28
C PHE A 123 -6.65 1.05 -10.44
N GLY A 124 -7.34 1.17 -11.57
CA GLY A 124 -8.53 0.37 -11.90
C GLY A 124 -9.81 0.83 -11.19
N ASN A 125 -10.79 -0.07 -11.06
CA ASN A 125 -12.05 0.25 -10.38
C ASN A 125 -11.84 0.36 -8.87
N LEU A 126 -11.96 1.56 -8.31
CA LEU A 126 -11.76 1.90 -6.90
C LEU A 126 -13.07 2.34 -6.21
N GLN A 127 -14.22 1.89 -6.71
CA GLN A 127 -15.55 2.26 -6.16
C GLN A 127 -15.75 1.86 -4.68
N ASN A 128 -14.97 0.89 -4.19
CA ASN A 128 -15.00 0.45 -2.79
C ASN A 128 -14.20 1.36 -1.84
N VAL A 129 -13.55 2.40 -2.36
CA VAL A 129 -12.68 3.31 -1.60
C VAL A 129 -13.43 4.58 -1.22
N THR A 130 -13.31 4.99 0.04
CA THR A 130 -13.81 6.29 0.53
C THR A 130 -12.66 7.22 0.88
N ALA A 131 -12.93 8.54 0.91
CA ALA A 131 -11.98 9.55 1.38
C ALA A 131 -11.42 9.18 2.76
N ASP A 132 -12.29 8.80 3.71
CA ASP A 132 -11.91 8.43 5.07
C ASP A 132 -10.96 7.23 5.09
N SER A 133 -11.24 6.20 4.29
CA SER A 133 -10.40 5.00 4.27
C SER A 133 -8.98 5.28 3.75
N LEU A 134 -8.83 6.14 2.75
CA LEU A 134 -7.51 6.55 2.26
C LEU A 134 -6.80 7.50 3.24
N CYS A 135 -7.52 8.45 3.86
CA CYS A 135 -6.93 9.34 4.85
C CYS A 135 -6.37 8.53 6.03
N GLU A 136 -7.19 7.63 6.59
CA GLU A 136 -6.78 6.75 7.70
C GLU A 136 -5.57 5.90 7.30
N PHE A 137 -5.53 5.39 6.07
CA PHE A 137 -4.40 4.64 5.55
C PHE A 137 -3.11 5.48 5.54
N PHE A 138 -3.12 6.67 4.93
CA PHE A 138 -1.94 7.51 4.81
C PHE A 138 -1.46 8.02 6.17
N GLU A 139 -2.36 8.46 7.04
CA GLU A 139 -2.04 8.89 8.41
C GLU A 139 -1.36 7.75 9.19
N ARG A 140 -1.86 6.51 9.04
CA ARG A 140 -1.35 5.36 9.77
C ARG A 140 -0.01 4.87 9.26
N ILE A 141 0.20 4.84 7.93
CA ILE A 141 1.50 4.40 7.39
C ILE A 141 2.61 5.42 7.65
N HIS A 142 2.30 6.73 7.69
CA HIS A 142 3.31 7.76 7.93
C HIS A 142 3.82 7.76 9.38
N GLY A 143 2.94 7.50 10.37
CA GLY A 143 3.32 7.29 11.78
C GLY A 143 4.07 8.46 12.44
N VAL A 144 4.25 8.40 13.77
CA VAL A 144 4.95 9.45 14.55
C VAL A 144 6.45 9.14 14.74
N ASP A 145 6.86 7.88 14.54
CA ASP A 145 8.20 7.37 14.89
C ASP A 145 9.01 6.85 13.68
N GLY A 146 8.96 7.56 12.54
CA GLY A 146 9.70 7.18 11.34
C GLY A 146 9.01 6.11 10.49
N GLY A 147 7.69 6.22 10.34
CA GLY A 147 6.91 5.38 9.43
C GLY A 147 7.24 5.63 7.95
N ALA A 148 6.38 5.13 7.06
CA ALA A 148 6.54 5.29 5.63
C ALA A 148 6.70 6.77 5.24
N GLU A 149 7.75 7.11 4.51
CA GLU A 149 7.88 8.43 3.87
C GLU A 149 7.34 8.33 2.44
N VAL A 150 6.01 8.27 2.25
CA VAL A 150 5.46 8.17 0.90
C VAL A 150 5.69 9.49 0.15
N ARG A 151 6.65 9.50 -0.77
CA ARG A 151 7.02 10.67 -1.58
C ARG A 151 6.36 10.69 -2.94
N ASN A 152 5.92 9.54 -3.44
CA ASN A 152 5.33 9.43 -4.77
C ASN A 152 3.96 8.75 -4.70
N ILE A 153 2.91 9.50 -5.04
CA ILE A 153 1.54 9.01 -5.09
C ILE A 153 1.02 9.13 -6.52
N SER A 154 0.49 8.04 -7.06
CA SER A 154 -0.14 8.02 -8.38
C SER A 154 -1.48 7.30 -8.35
N ILE A 155 -2.51 7.92 -8.90
CA ILE A 155 -3.85 7.35 -9.08
C ILE A 155 -4.09 7.34 -10.59
N LEU A 156 -3.99 6.17 -11.22
CA LEU A 156 -3.93 6.03 -12.68
C LEU A 156 -5.04 5.11 -13.20
N ASP A 157 -5.64 5.48 -14.33
CA ASP A 157 -6.65 4.66 -15.04
C ASP A 157 -7.70 4.11 -14.06
N PHE A 158 -8.41 5.04 -13.42
CA PHE A 158 -9.25 4.73 -12.28
C PHE A 158 -10.73 5.06 -12.50
N GLU A 159 -11.58 4.38 -11.73
CA GLU A 159 -12.97 4.75 -11.46
C GLU A 159 -13.10 4.97 -9.94
N LEU A 160 -13.37 6.19 -9.50
CA LEU A 160 -13.36 6.56 -8.08
C LEU A 160 -14.69 7.24 -7.73
N PRO A 161 -15.24 7.04 -6.51
CA PRO A 161 -16.36 7.83 -6.05
C PRO A 161 -16.02 9.32 -5.95
N ASP A 162 -17.02 10.17 -6.15
CA ASP A 162 -16.85 11.63 -6.06
C ASP A 162 -16.38 12.07 -4.67
N GLY A 163 -15.55 13.11 -4.65
CA GLY A 163 -15.05 13.71 -3.40
C GLY A 163 -14.02 12.87 -2.63
N VAL A 164 -13.61 11.71 -3.14
CA VAL A 164 -12.52 10.94 -2.52
C VAL A 164 -11.19 11.69 -2.60
N ILE A 165 -10.94 12.38 -3.72
CA ILE A 165 -9.80 13.31 -3.84
C ILE A 165 -10.25 14.66 -3.28
N CYS A 166 -9.86 14.94 -2.04
CA CYS A 166 -10.25 16.13 -1.30
C CYS A 166 -9.10 16.68 -0.45
N ASP A 167 -9.29 17.88 0.12
CA ASP A 167 -8.29 18.53 0.99
C ASP A 167 -7.83 17.65 2.16
N ARG A 168 -8.75 16.84 2.74
CA ARG A 168 -8.40 15.92 3.83
C ARG A 168 -7.39 14.88 3.38
N LEU A 169 -7.55 14.34 2.18
CA LEU A 169 -6.61 13.39 1.62
C LEU A 169 -5.24 14.06 1.40
N ILE A 170 -5.21 15.27 0.84
CA ILE A 170 -3.98 16.05 0.66
C ILE A 170 -3.29 16.32 2.01
N ASN A 171 -4.06 16.57 3.07
CA ASN A 171 -3.55 16.80 4.42
C ASN A 171 -2.99 15.53 5.08
N ALA A 172 -3.60 14.37 4.81
CA ALA A 172 -3.12 13.07 5.27
C ALA A 172 -1.80 12.64 4.59
N MET A 173 -1.51 13.16 3.40
CA MET A 173 -0.25 12.88 2.69
C MET A 173 0.97 13.42 3.42
N HIS A 174 2.12 12.77 3.18
CA HIS A 174 3.40 13.12 3.78
C HIS A 174 3.84 14.53 3.36
N SER A 175 4.44 15.29 4.27
CA SER A 175 4.87 16.68 4.00
C SER A 175 6.01 16.80 2.98
N ARG A 176 6.72 15.70 2.72
CA ARG A 176 7.82 15.59 1.74
C ARG A 176 7.39 14.95 0.42
N LEU A 177 6.11 15.07 0.06
CA LEU A 177 5.60 14.57 -1.21
C LEU A 177 6.35 15.26 -2.38
N SER A 178 6.92 14.46 -3.27
CA SER A 178 7.63 14.93 -4.47
C SER A 178 6.83 14.74 -5.75
N GLN A 179 5.92 13.76 -5.78
CA GLN A 179 5.09 13.48 -6.95
C GLN A 179 3.66 13.17 -6.53
N PHE A 180 2.71 13.85 -7.19
CA PHE A 180 1.28 13.57 -7.05
C PHE A 180 0.58 13.60 -8.41
N TYR A 181 0.24 12.41 -8.92
CA TYR A 181 -0.44 12.29 -10.21
C TYR A 181 -1.82 11.67 -10.06
N VAL A 182 -2.81 12.33 -10.64
CA VAL A 182 -4.19 11.86 -10.75
C VAL A 182 -4.55 11.84 -12.24
N LEU A 183 -4.59 10.65 -12.82
CA LEU A 183 -4.86 10.43 -14.24
C LEU A 183 -6.13 9.56 -14.36
N PRO A 184 -7.31 10.19 -14.52
CA PRO A 184 -8.57 9.46 -14.60
C PRO A 184 -8.63 8.58 -15.85
N SER A 185 -9.46 7.54 -15.79
CA SER A 185 -9.79 6.75 -16.98
C SER A 185 -10.54 7.61 -18.00
N LEU A 186 -10.42 7.30 -19.29
CA LEU A 186 -11.14 8.00 -20.36
C LEU A 186 -12.67 7.94 -20.22
N LEU A 187 -13.16 7.02 -19.39
CA LEU A 187 -14.58 6.73 -19.20
C LEU A 187 -15.14 7.29 -17.88
N SER A 188 -14.31 7.85 -17.00
CA SER A 188 -14.72 8.30 -15.67
C SER A 188 -14.30 9.73 -15.42
N VAL A 189 -15.26 10.57 -15.03
CA VAL A 189 -15.01 11.92 -14.53
C VAL A 189 -15.44 11.92 -13.07
N SER A 190 -14.50 11.65 -12.17
CA SER A 190 -14.73 11.83 -10.73
C SER A 190 -14.56 13.30 -10.37
N GLU A 191 -15.51 13.87 -9.63
CA GLU A 191 -15.36 15.23 -9.13
C GLU A 191 -14.29 15.30 -8.03
N ILE A 192 -13.34 16.21 -8.22
CA ILE A 192 -12.26 16.49 -7.26
C ILE A 192 -12.66 17.70 -6.42
N SER A 193 -12.62 17.53 -5.09
CA SER A 193 -13.04 18.53 -4.10
C SER A 193 -11.82 19.11 -3.37
N ILE A 194 -10.89 19.69 -4.11
CA ILE A 194 -9.71 20.38 -3.58
C ILE A 194 -9.98 21.89 -3.55
N THR A 195 -9.75 22.52 -2.39
CA THR A 195 -9.88 23.97 -2.21
C THR A 195 -8.50 24.64 -2.12
N GLU A 196 -8.49 25.97 -2.12
CA GLU A 196 -7.26 26.76 -1.97
C GLU A 196 -6.49 26.45 -0.68
N GLN A 197 -7.17 25.92 0.34
CA GLN A 197 -6.56 25.62 1.63
C GLN A 197 -5.47 24.56 1.55
N SER A 198 -5.54 23.60 0.61
CA SER A 198 -4.55 22.53 0.50
C SER A 198 -3.56 22.71 -0.65
N LEU A 199 -3.77 23.71 -1.53
CA LEU A 199 -2.89 23.97 -2.69
C LEU A 199 -1.45 24.24 -2.28
N HIS A 200 -1.22 24.91 -1.15
CA HIS A 200 0.13 25.17 -0.64
C HIS A 200 0.94 23.89 -0.33
N ARG A 201 0.28 22.73 -0.18
CA ARG A 201 0.94 21.43 -0.03
C ARG A 201 1.24 20.75 -1.36
N LEU A 202 0.55 21.14 -2.43
CA LEU A 202 0.70 20.59 -3.77
C LEU A 202 1.66 21.40 -4.64
N PHE A 203 1.70 22.72 -4.47
CA PHE A 203 2.52 23.62 -5.28
C PHE A 203 3.75 24.09 -4.51
N VAL A 204 4.61 23.14 -4.11
CA VAL A 204 5.90 23.43 -3.48
C VAL A 204 7.06 23.23 -4.48
N PRO A 205 8.23 23.87 -4.26
CA PRO A 205 9.37 23.73 -5.15
C PRO A 205 9.79 22.26 -5.34
N ASN A 206 10.01 21.85 -6.60
CA ASN A 206 10.38 20.48 -7.00
C ASN A 206 9.29 19.41 -6.81
N MET A 207 8.04 19.81 -6.55
CA MET A 207 6.91 18.88 -6.58
C MET A 207 6.33 18.80 -7.98
N ASP A 208 6.17 17.58 -8.48
CA ASP A 208 5.52 17.33 -9.76
C ASP A 208 4.06 16.92 -9.54
N VAL A 209 3.14 17.74 -10.04
CA VAL A 209 1.70 17.58 -9.82
C VAL A 209 0.94 17.52 -11.13
N PHE A 210 0.10 16.50 -11.26
CA PHE A 210 -0.87 16.39 -12.32
C PHE A 210 -2.25 16.12 -11.74
N LEU A 211 -3.18 17.04 -11.95
CA LEU A 211 -4.59 16.90 -11.59
C LEU A 211 -5.46 17.04 -12.85
N PRO A 212 -6.50 16.21 -13.02
CA PRO A 212 -7.46 16.43 -14.10
C PRO A 212 -8.23 17.72 -13.84
N ARG A 213 -8.89 18.25 -14.89
CA ARG A 213 -9.65 19.51 -14.80
C ARG A 213 -10.62 19.47 -13.62
N CYS A 214 -10.35 20.27 -12.61
CA CYS A 214 -11.22 20.43 -11.45
C CYS A 214 -12.29 21.46 -11.79
N SER A 215 -13.56 21.07 -11.71
CA SER A 215 -14.72 21.90 -12.04
C SER A 215 -14.86 23.15 -11.15
N HIS A 216 -14.19 23.18 -9.99
CA HIS A 216 -14.31 24.25 -8.98
C HIS A 216 -13.03 25.04 -8.69
N LEU A 217 -11.90 24.70 -9.32
CA LEU A 217 -10.67 25.48 -9.17
C LEU A 217 -10.72 26.70 -10.08
N SER A 218 -11.27 27.80 -9.56
CA SER A 218 -11.10 29.14 -10.11
C SER A 218 -9.64 29.58 -9.91
N CYS A 219 -8.75 29.14 -10.80
CA CYS A 219 -7.32 29.46 -10.77
C CYS A 219 -7.01 30.92 -11.13
N GLN A 220 -7.67 31.92 -10.54
CA GLN A 220 -7.31 33.33 -10.76
C GLN A 220 -5.99 33.74 -10.07
N HIS A 221 -5.40 32.87 -9.23
CA HIS A 221 -4.16 33.17 -8.48
C HIS A 221 -2.97 32.26 -8.80
N LEU A 222 -3.18 31.15 -9.52
CA LEU A 222 -2.11 30.18 -9.86
C LEU A 222 -1.21 30.63 -11.02
N GLU A 223 -1.66 31.54 -11.90
CA GLU A 223 -0.85 32.10 -12.99
C GLU A 223 0.39 32.87 -12.50
N SER A 224 0.42 33.27 -11.21
CA SER A 224 1.56 33.97 -10.62
C SER A 224 2.67 33.05 -10.07
N SER A 225 2.38 31.76 -9.89
CA SER A 225 3.26 30.82 -9.17
C SER A 225 3.77 29.65 -10.03
N ILE A 226 3.23 29.47 -11.24
CA ILE A 226 3.71 28.48 -12.21
C ILE A 226 4.80 29.15 -13.06
N LYS A 227 6.08 28.90 -12.77
CA LYS A 227 7.12 29.09 -13.77
C LYS A 227 7.01 27.94 -14.78
N VAL A 228 6.56 28.26 -15.99
CA VAL A 228 6.70 27.45 -17.21
C VAL A 228 8.18 27.25 -17.52
#